data_AF-A0A932KGH5-F1
#
_entry.id   AF-A0A932KGH5-F1
#
_cell.length_a   1.000
_cell.length_b   1.000
_cell.length_c   1.000
_cell.angle_alpha   90.00
_cell.angle_beta   90.00
_cell.angle_gamma   90.00
#
_symmetry.space_group_name_H-M   'P 1'
#
loop_
_entity.id
_entity.type
_entity.pdbx_description
1 polymer ?
#
loop_
_entity_poly.entity_id
_entity_poly.type
_entity_poly.pdbx_seq_one_letter_code
_entity_poly.pdbx_strand_id
1 'polypeptide(L)'
;MNIASLRYRLLASVLCALLLGVPTGHAQVKPSADACVVSVNRELAQEQRIYRTILFGHTKAKEAPLGETRYDTSGNAWIKLDVNGTVEWRSPVDTKDGRKDATMDQIDEAAPRRGIFATKQVLTSELVPPLTQSFRALRCRVAAVCEAAASRAGVTRVRTPGCNELPVDPMPACQFNETVDRGQEALMRGYCRQVASRLLDQESELLKLAVSYDAAYRSLLHFARNFDLFLTEFRVSLLTPIRQAVGLLGQLHRIPCFSAQCDQ
;
A
#
# COMPACT_ATOMS: atom_id res chain seq x y z
N MET A 1 54.15 43.77 -15.71
CA MET A 1 53.04 42.81 -15.86
C MET A 1 53.61 41.40 -15.78
N ASN A 2 53.31 40.68 -14.69
CA ASN A 2 54.02 39.47 -14.29
C ASN A 2 53.50 38.23 -15.03
N ILE A 3 54.37 37.61 -15.83
CA ILE A 3 54.12 36.40 -16.61
C ILE A 3 53.64 35.22 -15.73
N ALA A 4 53.96 35.25 -14.43
CA ALA A 4 53.53 34.24 -13.46
C ALA A 4 52.00 34.23 -13.20
N SER A 5 51.32 35.38 -13.21
CA SER A 5 49.87 35.42 -12.92
C SER A 5 49.01 34.94 -14.10
N LEU A 6 49.56 34.96 -15.32
CA LEU A 6 48.88 34.49 -16.52
C LEU A 6 48.85 32.96 -16.59
N ARG A 7 49.94 32.30 -16.16
CA ARG A 7 50.06 30.84 -16.13
C ARG A 7 49.10 30.19 -15.11
N TYR A 8 48.91 30.82 -13.95
CA TYR A 8 47.99 30.32 -12.93
C TYR A 8 46.52 30.42 -13.36
N ARG A 9 46.14 31.50 -14.06
CA ARG A 9 44.78 31.66 -14.60
C ARG A 9 44.45 30.67 -15.71
N LEU A 10 45.41 30.36 -16.59
CA LEU A 10 45.25 29.35 -17.64
C LEU A 10 45.13 27.92 -17.08
N LEU A 11 45.92 27.59 -16.05
CA LEU A 11 45.82 26.28 -15.38
C LEU A 11 44.48 26.12 -14.64
N ALA A 12 43.99 27.17 -13.97
CA ALA A 12 42.71 27.14 -13.29
C ALA A 12 41.51 27.00 -14.27
N SER A 13 41.56 27.65 -15.44
CA SER A 13 40.49 27.51 -16.44
C SER A 13 40.46 26.13 -17.10
N VAL A 14 41.62 25.50 -17.31
CA VAL A 14 41.70 24.14 -17.88
C VAL A 14 41.22 23.10 -16.85
N LEU A 15 41.55 23.26 -15.56
CA LEU A 15 41.08 22.35 -14.51
C LEU A 15 39.55 22.43 -14.30
N CYS A 16 38.96 23.62 -14.42
CA CYS A 16 37.50 23.79 -14.33
C CYS A 16 36.76 23.20 -15.54
N ALA A 17 37.35 23.26 -16.74
CA ALA A 17 36.77 22.65 -17.93
C ALA A 17 36.81 21.11 -17.88
N LEU A 18 37.83 20.51 -17.25
CA LEU A 18 37.96 19.06 -17.07
C LEU A 18 37.02 18.48 -16.00
N LEU A 19 36.64 19.27 -14.99
CA LEU A 19 35.70 18.83 -13.95
C LEU A 19 34.21 18.91 -14.38
N LEU A 20 33.89 19.70 -15.41
CA LEU A 20 32.53 19.82 -15.95
C LEU A 20 32.22 18.81 -17.08
N GLY A 21 33.20 17.98 -17.46
CA GLY A 21 33.13 17.08 -18.61
C GLY A 21 33.06 15.60 -18.27
N VAL A 22 32.55 15.20 -17.09
CA VAL A 22 32.26 13.79 -16.83
C VAL A 22 30.84 13.50 -17.35
N PRO A 23 30.67 12.93 -18.56
CA PRO A 23 29.38 12.35 -18.91
C PRO A 23 29.15 11.21 -17.93
N THR A 24 28.17 11.39 -17.04
CA THR A 24 27.58 10.27 -16.29
C THR A 24 26.91 9.36 -17.31
N GLY A 25 27.69 8.45 -17.90
CA GLY A 25 27.21 7.37 -18.73
C GLY A 25 26.33 6.47 -17.88
N HIS A 26 25.03 6.78 -17.83
CA HIS A 26 24.03 5.81 -17.43
C HIS A 26 24.17 4.68 -18.44
N ALA A 27 24.54 3.49 -17.96
CA ALA A 27 24.64 2.31 -18.78
C ALA A 27 23.31 2.17 -19.56
N GLN A 28 23.37 2.43 -20.87
CA GLN A 28 22.24 2.27 -21.76
C GLN A 28 21.95 0.76 -21.79
N VAL A 29 20.95 0.33 -21.01
CA VAL A 29 20.46 -1.04 -21.04
C VAL A 29 20.01 -1.30 -22.47
N LYS A 30 20.68 -2.22 -23.16
CA LYS A 30 20.31 -2.60 -24.51
C LYS A 30 18.84 -3.07 -24.49
N PRO A 31 17.95 -2.48 -25.30
CA PRO A 31 16.55 -2.86 -25.30
C PRO A 31 16.43 -4.33 -25.67
N SER A 32 15.86 -5.13 -24.77
CA SER A 32 15.59 -6.56 -24.95
C SER A 32 14.20 -6.87 -24.43
N ALA A 33 13.59 -7.92 -24.98
CA ALA A 33 12.25 -8.36 -24.58
C ALA A 33 12.18 -8.60 -23.05
N ASP A 34 13.18 -9.28 -22.50
CA ASP A 34 13.25 -9.57 -21.07
C ASP A 34 13.45 -8.31 -20.23
N ALA A 35 14.28 -7.35 -20.70
CA ALA A 35 14.48 -6.09 -19.99
C ALA A 35 13.18 -5.26 -19.94
N CYS A 36 12.40 -5.27 -21.03
CA CYS A 36 11.09 -4.64 -21.06
C CYS A 36 10.12 -5.31 -20.07
N VAL A 37 10.04 -6.64 -20.05
CA VAL A 37 9.21 -7.40 -19.09
C VAL A 37 9.55 -7.05 -17.65
N VAL A 38 10.85 -7.04 -17.32
CA VAL A 38 11.33 -6.69 -15.97
C VAL A 38 10.94 -5.25 -15.61
N SER A 39 11.12 -4.32 -16.53
CA SER A 39 10.76 -2.91 -16.32
C SER A 39 9.25 -2.73 -16.13
N VAL A 40 8.43 -3.36 -16.98
CA VAL A 40 6.96 -3.34 -16.84
C VAL A 40 6.53 -3.92 -15.50
N ASN A 41 7.05 -5.07 -15.10
CA ASN A 41 6.72 -5.69 -13.83
C ASN A 41 7.13 -4.82 -12.64
N ARG A 42 8.27 -4.13 -12.73
CA ARG A 42 8.72 -3.19 -11.70
C ARG A 42 7.75 -2.03 -11.52
N GLU A 43 7.39 -1.35 -12.61
CA GLU A 43 6.46 -0.21 -12.56
C GLU A 43 5.06 -0.64 -12.10
N LEU A 44 4.54 -1.78 -12.60
CA LEU A 44 3.25 -2.31 -12.15
C LEU A 44 3.25 -2.68 -10.66
N ALA A 45 4.35 -3.27 -10.17
CA ALA A 45 4.49 -3.60 -8.75
C ALA A 45 4.57 -2.33 -7.89
N GLN A 46 5.25 -1.28 -8.34
CA GLN A 46 5.28 0.02 -7.67
C GLN A 46 3.87 0.61 -7.56
N GLU A 47 3.10 0.59 -8.65
CA GLU A 47 1.72 1.09 -8.66
C GLU A 47 0.80 0.32 -7.71
N GLN A 48 0.97 -1.01 -7.64
CA GLN A 48 0.27 -1.86 -6.68
C GLN A 48 0.62 -1.49 -5.23
N ARG A 49 1.90 -1.26 -4.92
CA ARG A 49 2.35 -0.87 -3.59
C ARG A 49 1.80 0.49 -3.19
N ILE A 50 1.88 1.49 -4.06
CA ILE A 50 1.28 2.82 -3.84
C ILE A 50 -0.22 2.70 -3.54
N TYR A 51 -0.94 1.87 -4.30
CA TYR A 51 -2.36 1.61 -4.05
C TYR A 51 -2.60 1.01 -2.66
N ARG A 52 -1.82 -0.01 -2.26
CA ARG A 52 -1.95 -0.63 -0.94
C ARG A 52 -1.60 0.33 0.20
N THR A 53 -0.60 1.19 0.02
CA THR A 53 -0.28 2.29 0.95
C THR A 53 -1.47 3.25 1.12
N ILE A 54 -2.24 3.53 0.07
CA ILE A 54 -3.47 4.34 0.19
C ILE A 54 -4.54 3.61 1.00
N LEU A 55 -4.69 2.30 0.81
CA LEU A 55 -5.71 1.51 1.51
C LEU A 55 -5.40 1.33 3.00
N PHE A 56 -4.20 0.85 3.31
CA PHE A 56 -3.81 0.39 4.65
C PHE A 56 -3.01 1.44 5.42
N GLY A 57 -2.42 2.41 4.71
CA GLY A 57 -1.57 3.43 5.29
C GLY A 57 -0.10 3.06 5.20
N HIS A 58 0.73 4.01 5.60
CA HIS A 58 2.18 3.88 5.65
C HIS A 58 2.70 4.73 6.79
N THR A 59 3.36 4.10 7.75
CA THR A 59 3.88 4.77 8.94
C THR A 59 5.28 5.32 8.69
N LYS A 60 5.86 6.07 9.63
CA LYS A 60 7.27 6.45 9.56
C LYS A 60 8.16 5.24 9.83
N ALA A 61 9.37 5.23 9.28
CA ALA A 61 10.31 4.11 9.40
C ALA A 61 10.56 3.74 10.86
N LYS A 62 10.65 4.74 11.74
CA LYS A 62 10.79 4.54 13.19
C LYS A 62 9.66 3.71 13.82
N GLU A 63 8.42 3.93 13.37
CA GLU A 63 7.21 3.29 13.91
C GLU A 63 6.89 1.95 13.24
N ALA A 64 7.59 1.62 12.15
CA ALA A 64 7.44 0.34 11.49
C ALA A 64 7.88 -0.82 12.41
N PRO A 65 7.13 -1.94 12.44
CA PRO A 65 7.54 -3.12 13.20
C PRO A 65 8.78 -3.79 12.60
N LEU A 66 9.43 -4.64 13.39
CA LEU A 66 10.48 -5.51 12.87
C LEU A 66 9.89 -6.49 11.85
N GLY A 67 10.63 -6.76 10.78
CA GLY A 67 10.18 -7.56 9.63
C GLY A 67 9.44 -6.77 8.56
N GLU A 68 9.11 -5.49 8.80
CA GLU A 68 8.48 -4.65 7.78
C GLU A 68 9.39 -4.51 6.56
N THR A 69 8.81 -4.64 5.37
CA THR A 69 9.52 -4.46 4.09
C THR A 69 9.08 -3.16 3.42
N ARG A 70 10.05 -2.34 3.01
CA ARG A 70 9.87 -1.11 2.25
C ARG A 70 10.63 -1.16 0.95
N TYR A 71 10.27 -0.28 0.03
CA TYR A 71 10.92 -0.19 -1.27
C TYR A 71 11.47 1.22 -1.42
N ASP A 72 12.72 1.32 -1.88
CA ASP A 72 13.26 2.62 -2.25
C ASP A 72 12.72 3.09 -3.61
N THR A 73 12.99 4.34 -3.98
CA THR A 73 12.61 4.89 -5.30
C THR A 73 13.21 4.13 -6.49
N SER A 74 14.21 3.28 -6.28
CA SER A 74 14.81 2.42 -7.30
C SER A 74 14.14 1.05 -7.38
N GLY A 75 13.22 0.75 -6.46
CA GLY A 75 12.49 -0.51 -6.36
C GLY A 75 13.22 -1.60 -5.56
N ASN A 76 14.28 -1.28 -4.82
CA ASN A 76 14.97 -2.27 -3.98
C ASN A 76 14.22 -2.47 -2.67
N ALA A 77 14.05 -3.73 -2.28
CA ALA A 77 13.45 -4.07 -1.00
C ALA A 77 14.43 -3.84 0.17
N TRP A 78 13.92 -3.25 1.24
CA TRP A 78 14.59 -2.98 2.50
C TRP A 78 13.76 -3.58 3.63
N ILE A 79 14.35 -4.43 4.46
CA ILE A 79 13.66 -5.09 5.57
C ILE A 79 14.20 -4.53 6.89
N LYS A 80 13.30 -4.14 7.79
CA LYS A 80 13.66 -3.68 9.14
C LYS A 80 14.02 -4.86 10.02
N LEU A 81 15.26 -4.91 10.49
CA LEU A 81 15.78 -6.01 11.29
C LEU A 81 16.42 -5.49 12.57
N ASP A 82 16.43 -6.33 13.59
CA ASP A 82 17.26 -6.12 14.77
C ASP A 82 18.53 -6.96 14.59
N VAL A 83 19.66 -6.29 14.47
CA VAL A 83 20.98 -6.92 14.34
C VAL A 83 21.81 -6.56 15.54
N ASN A 84 22.05 -7.55 16.41
CA ASN A 84 22.86 -7.40 17.63
C ASN A 84 22.39 -6.24 18.55
N GLY A 85 21.06 -6.04 18.66
CA GLY A 85 20.47 -4.98 19.49
C GLY A 85 20.41 -3.62 18.80
N THR A 86 20.78 -3.53 17.51
CA THR A 86 20.64 -2.32 16.70
C THR A 86 19.59 -2.54 15.63
N VAL A 87 18.55 -1.71 15.65
CA VAL A 87 17.49 -1.74 14.63
C VAL A 87 17.95 -0.97 13.40
N GLU A 88 18.02 -1.67 12.26
CA GLU A 88 18.45 -1.12 10.98
C GLU A 88 17.69 -1.74 9.81
N TRP A 89 17.70 -1.05 8.67
CA TRP A 89 17.10 -1.51 7.42
C TRP A 89 18.16 -2.16 6.56
N ARG A 90 17.94 -3.39 6.09
CA ARG A 90 18.87 -4.11 5.21
C ARG A 90 18.23 -4.48 3.89
N SER A 91 18.99 -4.41 2.81
CA SER A 91 18.57 -4.87 1.50
C SER A 91 19.30 -6.15 1.11
N PRO A 92 18.65 -7.10 0.42
CA PRO A 92 19.34 -8.24 -0.19
C PRO A 92 20.33 -7.83 -1.29
N VAL A 93 20.08 -6.69 -1.94
CA VAL A 93 20.91 -6.18 -3.05
C VAL A 93 22.13 -5.42 -2.51
N ASP A 94 21.95 -4.70 -1.40
CA ASP A 94 22.98 -3.92 -0.73
C ASP A 94 23.30 -4.55 0.64
N THR A 95 24.20 -5.53 0.62
CA THR A 95 24.51 -6.37 1.79
C THR A 95 25.49 -5.71 2.77
N LYS A 96 26.08 -4.57 2.42
CA LYS A 96 27.20 -3.99 3.17
C LYS A 96 26.79 -2.87 4.11
N ASP A 97 25.72 -2.14 3.81
CA ASP A 97 25.30 -0.98 4.59
C ASP A 97 23.86 -1.10 5.13
N GLY A 98 23.74 -1.14 6.46
CA GLY A 98 22.45 -0.96 7.15
C GLY A 98 22.03 0.50 7.13
N ARG A 99 20.75 0.77 6.82
CA ARG A 99 20.19 2.13 6.82
C ARG A 99 19.44 2.42 8.11
N LYS A 100 19.56 3.66 8.57
CA LYS A 100 18.79 4.16 9.72
C LYS A 100 17.39 4.58 9.29
N ASP A 101 16.46 4.63 10.24
CA ASP A 101 15.07 5.03 10.00
C ASP A 101 14.95 6.38 9.26
N ALA A 102 15.74 7.38 9.64
CA ALA A 102 15.70 8.71 9.00
C ALA A 102 16.14 8.67 7.54
N THR A 103 17.10 7.81 7.18
CA THR A 103 17.51 7.60 5.80
C THR A 103 16.43 6.85 5.03
N MET A 104 15.80 5.87 5.67
CA MET A 104 14.73 5.10 5.05
C MET A 104 13.53 5.99 4.70
N ASP A 105 13.11 6.89 5.59
CA ASP A 105 12.01 7.83 5.31
C ASP A 105 12.29 8.81 4.15
N GLN A 106 13.56 9.03 3.76
CA GLN A 106 13.93 9.92 2.65
C GLN A 106 13.94 9.23 1.29
N ILE A 107 14.28 7.94 1.27
CA ILE A 107 14.43 7.15 0.04
C ILE A 107 13.21 6.29 -0.27
N ASP A 108 12.29 6.16 0.68
CA ASP A 108 11.06 5.39 0.56
C ASP A 108 10.26 5.88 -0.66
N GLU A 109 9.79 4.95 -1.48
CA GLU A 109 8.94 5.28 -2.62
C GLU A 109 7.57 5.85 -2.16
N ALA A 110 7.16 5.53 -0.92
CA ALA A 110 5.87 5.93 -0.38
C ALA A 110 6.02 6.91 0.79
N ALA A 111 5.37 8.07 0.67
CA ALA A 111 5.29 9.02 1.77
C ALA A 111 4.40 8.48 2.91
N PRO A 112 4.77 8.71 4.19
CA PRO A 112 3.93 8.35 5.32
C PRO A 112 2.54 8.96 5.22
N ARG A 113 1.51 8.12 5.37
CA ARG A 113 0.11 8.53 5.26
C ARG A 113 -0.82 7.62 6.05
N ARG A 114 -1.97 8.17 6.42
CA ARG A 114 -3.07 7.37 6.98
C ARG A 114 -3.81 6.65 5.84
N GLY A 115 -4.05 5.36 6.03
CA GLY A 115 -4.85 4.54 5.10
C GLY A 115 -6.35 4.79 5.24
N ILE A 116 -7.10 4.47 4.20
CA ILE A 116 -8.58 4.55 4.19
C ILE A 116 -9.17 3.68 5.31
N PHE A 117 -8.71 2.43 5.46
CA PHE A 117 -9.20 1.50 6.49
C PHE A 117 -8.83 1.93 7.92
N ALA A 118 -7.79 2.75 8.07
CA ALA A 118 -7.42 3.30 9.37
C ALA A 118 -8.37 4.42 9.84
N THR A 119 -9.37 4.81 9.04
CA THR A 119 -10.38 5.82 9.41
C THR A 119 -11.35 5.23 10.43
N LYS A 120 -11.28 5.74 11.67
CA LYS A 120 -12.07 5.27 12.81
C LYS A 120 -13.46 5.93 12.78
N GLN A 121 -14.45 5.28 13.40
CA GLN A 121 -15.81 5.82 13.62
C GLN A 121 -16.61 6.17 12.36
N VAL A 122 -16.23 5.60 11.22
CA VAL A 122 -16.92 5.77 9.94
C VAL A 122 -17.67 4.47 9.65
N LEU A 123 -18.77 4.48 8.91
CA LEU A 123 -19.43 3.23 8.47
C LEU A 123 -18.68 2.63 7.27
N THR A 124 -18.72 1.32 7.07
CA THR A 124 -18.08 0.72 5.90
C THR A 124 -18.69 1.24 4.59
N SER A 125 -19.97 1.62 4.58
CA SER A 125 -20.63 2.29 3.45
C SER A 125 -20.02 3.65 3.09
N GLU A 126 -19.59 4.42 4.09
CA GLU A 126 -18.93 5.71 3.91
C GLU A 126 -17.48 5.56 3.39
N LEU A 127 -16.89 4.37 3.56
CA LEU A 127 -15.59 4.04 2.98
C LEU A 127 -15.69 3.64 1.49
N VAL A 128 -16.87 3.28 0.98
CA VAL A 128 -17.01 2.83 -0.42
C VAL A 128 -16.60 3.89 -1.44
N PRO A 129 -17.02 5.18 -1.34
CA PRO A 129 -16.57 6.20 -2.28
C PRO A 129 -15.03 6.39 -2.34
N PRO A 130 -14.29 6.57 -1.23
CA PRO A 130 -12.84 6.70 -1.30
C PRO A 130 -12.15 5.42 -1.80
N LEU A 131 -12.68 4.23 -1.51
CA LEU A 131 -12.15 2.96 -2.01
C LEU A 131 -12.35 2.80 -3.53
N THR A 132 -13.53 3.14 -4.05
CA THR A 132 -13.78 3.08 -5.48
C THR A 132 -12.95 4.11 -6.25
N GLN A 133 -12.76 5.30 -5.68
CA GLN A 133 -11.90 6.33 -6.26
C GLN A 133 -10.42 5.92 -6.25
N SER A 134 -9.92 5.29 -5.17
CA SER A 134 -8.54 4.80 -5.12
C SER A 134 -8.29 3.67 -6.12
N PHE A 135 -9.26 2.74 -6.28
CA PHE A 135 -9.18 1.68 -7.28
C PHE A 135 -9.25 2.22 -8.71
N ARG A 136 -10.10 3.22 -8.98
CA ARG A 136 -10.12 3.92 -10.27
C ARG A 136 -8.77 4.57 -10.57
N ALA A 137 -8.15 5.22 -9.58
CA ALA A 137 -6.83 5.81 -9.74
C ALA A 137 -5.76 4.76 -10.07
N LEU A 138 -5.79 3.58 -9.43
CA LEU A 138 -4.92 2.45 -9.77
C LEU A 138 -5.12 2.03 -11.24
N ARG A 139 -6.37 1.84 -11.69
CA ARG A 139 -6.68 1.48 -13.09
C ARG A 139 -6.08 2.48 -14.08
N CYS A 140 -6.18 3.78 -13.77
CA CYS A 140 -5.61 4.83 -14.61
C CYS A 140 -4.08 4.75 -14.68
N ARG A 141 -3.39 4.59 -13.54
CA ARG A 141 -1.93 4.52 -13.49
C ARG A 141 -1.38 3.25 -14.15
N VAL A 142 -2.03 2.11 -13.93
CA VAL A 142 -1.67 0.84 -14.60
C VAL A 142 -1.85 0.94 -16.13
N ALA A 143 -2.92 1.58 -16.60
CA ALA A 143 -3.10 1.84 -18.03
C ALA A 143 -2.00 2.75 -18.58
N ALA A 144 -1.64 3.81 -17.85
CA ALA A 144 -0.55 4.70 -18.21
C ALA A 144 0.79 3.95 -18.35
N VAL A 145 1.12 3.04 -17.41
CA VAL A 145 2.32 2.19 -17.50
C VAL A 145 2.34 1.34 -18.78
N CYS A 146 1.21 0.75 -19.16
CA CYS A 146 1.17 -0.06 -20.39
C CYS A 146 1.26 0.77 -21.67
N GLU A 147 0.71 1.97 -21.68
CA GLU A 147 0.90 2.89 -22.80
C GLU A 147 2.35 3.44 -22.84
N ALA A 148 3.01 3.62 -21.68
CA ALA A 148 4.44 3.92 -21.58
C ALA A 148 5.30 2.84 -22.27
N ALA A 149 4.96 1.58 -22.03
CA ALA A 149 5.65 0.42 -22.59
C ALA A 149 5.36 0.23 -24.10
N ALA A 150 4.20 0.69 -24.58
CA ALA A 150 3.82 0.62 -25.99
C ALA A 150 4.32 1.83 -26.81
N SER A 151 4.67 2.94 -26.16
CA SER A 151 5.12 4.17 -26.81
C SER A 151 6.51 4.00 -27.45
N ARG A 152 6.67 4.51 -28.67
CA ARG A 152 7.92 4.40 -29.44
C ARG A 152 8.86 5.59 -29.26
N ALA A 153 8.33 6.80 -29.06
CA ALA A 153 9.14 8.00 -28.84
C ALA A 153 8.30 9.17 -28.31
N GLY A 154 8.91 9.97 -27.44
CA GLY A 154 8.34 11.22 -26.92
C GLY A 154 7.26 11.03 -25.85
N VAL A 155 7.02 12.12 -25.11
CA VAL A 155 5.98 12.18 -24.08
C VAL A 155 4.62 12.02 -24.75
N THR A 156 3.94 10.92 -24.47
CA THR A 156 2.60 10.66 -25.00
C THR A 156 1.56 10.97 -23.93
N ARG A 157 0.46 11.61 -24.32
CA ARG A 157 -0.68 11.82 -23.41
C ARG A 157 -1.61 10.64 -23.49
N VAL A 158 -1.75 9.92 -22.39
CA VAL A 158 -2.62 8.75 -22.30
C VAL A 158 -4.02 9.20 -21.91
N ARG A 159 -5.00 8.88 -22.77
CA ARG A 159 -6.41 9.17 -22.53
C ARG A 159 -7.18 7.87 -22.29
N THR A 160 -7.25 7.46 -21.03
CA THR A 160 -8.08 6.33 -20.61
C THR A 160 -9.47 6.83 -20.23
N PRO A 161 -10.57 6.17 -20.65
CA PRO A 161 -11.93 6.57 -20.27
C PRO A 161 -12.08 6.69 -18.75
N GLY A 162 -12.53 7.85 -18.29
CA GLY A 162 -12.68 8.13 -16.86
C GLY A 162 -11.38 8.45 -16.13
N CYS A 163 -10.26 8.67 -16.82
CA CYS A 163 -9.02 9.16 -16.23
C CYS A 163 -8.72 10.57 -16.74
N ASN A 164 -7.99 11.34 -15.94
CA ASN A 164 -7.39 12.58 -16.43
C ASN A 164 -6.28 12.24 -17.42
N GLU A 165 -6.00 13.12 -18.37
CA GLU A 165 -4.88 12.93 -19.28
C GLU A 165 -3.56 12.97 -18.50
N LEU A 166 -2.77 11.92 -18.62
CA LEU A 166 -1.47 11.81 -17.97
C LEU A 166 -0.38 11.89 -19.04
N PRO A 167 0.61 12.80 -18.89
CA PRO A 167 1.82 12.72 -19.68
C PRO A 167 2.62 11.49 -19.22
N VAL A 168 3.03 10.66 -20.17
CA VAL A 168 3.75 9.44 -19.89
C VAL A 168 5.01 9.41 -20.74
N ASP A 169 6.14 9.24 -20.06
CA ASP A 169 7.44 9.06 -20.70
C ASP A 169 7.57 7.63 -21.24
N PRO A 170 8.14 7.47 -22.45
CA PRO A 170 8.30 6.15 -23.04
C PRO A 170 9.31 5.33 -22.23
N MET A 171 9.01 4.06 -21.99
CA MET A 171 9.86 3.19 -21.20
C MET A 171 11.09 2.78 -22.02
N PRO A 172 12.32 3.20 -21.67
CA PRO A 172 13.51 2.99 -22.51
C PRO A 172 13.82 1.51 -22.73
N ALA A 173 13.56 0.66 -21.73
CA ALA A 173 13.75 -0.79 -21.83
C ALA A 173 12.84 -1.46 -22.88
N CYS A 174 11.72 -0.82 -23.24
CA CYS A 174 10.74 -1.30 -24.21
C CYS A 174 10.87 -0.65 -25.60
N GLN A 175 11.87 0.20 -25.80
CA GLN A 175 12.12 0.84 -27.10
C GLN A 175 12.92 -0.09 -28.00
N PHE A 176 12.20 -0.94 -28.74
CA PHE A 176 12.81 -1.82 -29.73
C PHE A 176 13.15 -1.06 -31.00
N ASN A 177 14.41 -1.18 -31.45
CA ASN A 177 14.80 -0.71 -32.78
C ASN A 177 14.13 -1.57 -33.87
N GLU A 178 14.04 -1.07 -35.10
CA GLU A 178 13.44 -1.75 -36.26
C GLU A 178 14.05 -3.13 -36.58
N THR A 179 15.19 -3.46 -35.96
CA THR A 179 15.91 -4.73 -36.12
C THR A 179 15.38 -5.88 -35.25
N VAL A 180 14.40 -5.63 -34.38
CA VAL A 180 13.83 -6.66 -33.48
C VAL A 180 12.71 -7.43 -34.18
N ASP A 181 12.59 -8.72 -33.87
CA ASP A 181 11.54 -9.58 -34.41
C ASP A 181 10.14 -9.02 -34.09
N ARG A 182 9.32 -8.83 -35.12
CA ARG A 182 7.94 -8.32 -35.00
C ARG A 182 7.07 -9.18 -34.08
N GLY A 183 7.37 -10.48 -34.01
CA GLY A 183 6.71 -11.40 -33.09
C GLY A 183 6.94 -11.04 -31.62
N GLN A 184 8.18 -10.69 -31.26
CA GLN A 184 8.54 -10.27 -29.91
C GLN A 184 7.89 -8.92 -29.54
N GLU A 185 7.87 -7.95 -30.46
CA GLU A 185 7.20 -6.66 -30.22
C GLU A 185 5.69 -6.83 -29.95
N ALA A 186 5.01 -7.68 -30.73
CA ALA A 186 3.60 -7.95 -30.53
C ALA A 186 3.31 -8.65 -29.19
N LEU A 187 4.15 -9.62 -28.81
CA LEU A 187 4.02 -10.34 -27.54
C LEU A 187 4.21 -9.41 -26.35
N MET A 188 5.17 -8.48 -26.41
CA MET A 188 5.42 -7.51 -25.33
C MET A 188 4.26 -6.53 -25.13
N ARG A 189 3.67 -6.03 -26.24
CA ARG A 189 2.48 -5.17 -26.17
C ARG A 189 1.28 -5.89 -25.57
N GLY A 190 1.12 -7.17 -25.87
CA GLY A 190 0.09 -8.02 -25.26
C GLY A 190 0.36 -8.30 -23.79
N TYR A 191 1.63 -8.51 -23.42
CA TYR A 191 2.06 -8.88 -22.08
C TYR A 191 1.63 -7.87 -21.02
N CYS A 192 1.93 -6.58 -21.20
CA CYS A 192 1.59 -5.58 -20.19
C CYS A 192 0.09 -5.54 -19.92
N ARG A 193 -0.74 -5.54 -20.98
CA ARG A 193 -2.21 -5.53 -20.85
C ARG A 193 -2.73 -6.77 -20.12
N GLN A 194 -2.15 -7.94 -20.41
CA GLN A 194 -2.54 -9.19 -19.76
C GLN A 194 -2.19 -9.18 -18.26
N VAL A 195 -0.97 -8.78 -17.90
CA VAL A 195 -0.52 -8.73 -16.50
C VAL A 195 -1.27 -7.64 -15.73
N ALA A 196 -1.47 -6.47 -16.35
CA ALA A 196 -2.28 -5.39 -15.80
C ALA A 196 -3.71 -5.83 -15.49
N SER A 197 -4.38 -6.54 -16.41
CA SER A 197 -5.73 -7.06 -16.16
C SER A 197 -5.75 -8.01 -14.97
N ARG A 198 -4.83 -8.98 -14.94
CA ARG A 198 -4.75 -9.94 -13.82
C ARG A 198 -4.49 -9.27 -12.48
N LEU A 199 -3.62 -8.26 -12.46
CA LEU A 199 -3.34 -7.47 -11.26
C LEU A 199 -4.59 -6.73 -10.79
N LEU A 200 -5.30 -6.06 -11.69
CA LEU A 200 -6.53 -5.33 -11.36
C LEU A 200 -7.63 -6.28 -10.88
N ASP A 201 -7.79 -7.43 -11.52
CA ASP A 201 -8.76 -8.45 -11.11
C ASP A 201 -8.44 -8.96 -9.71
N GLN A 202 -7.18 -9.33 -9.44
CA GLN A 202 -6.73 -9.78 -8.13
C GLN A 202 -6.92 -8.69 -7.05
N GLU A 203 -6.53 -7.45 -7.32
CA GLU A 203 -6.73 -6.34 -6.37
C GLU A 203 -8.21 -6.04 -6.13
N SER A 204 -9.07 -6.25 -7.13
CA SER A 204 -10.52 -6.11 -6.95
C SER A 204 -11.10 -7.17 -6.00
N GLU A 205 -10.66 -8.43 -6.13
CA GLU A 205 -11.09 -9.51 -5.24
C GLU A 205 -10.54 -9.33 -3.82
N LEU A 206 -9.27 -8.93 -3.70
CA LEU A 206 -8.68 -8.60 -2.40
C LEU A 206 -9.39 -7.42 -1.73
N LEU A 207 -9.78 -6.40 -2.51
CA LEU A 207 -10.54 -5.27 -1.98
C LEU A 207 -11.92 -5.72 -1.49
N LYS A 208 -12.64 -6.57 -2.22
CA LYS A 208 -13.93 -7.14 -1.78
C LYS A 208 -13.77 -7.89 -0.46
N LEU A 209 -12.72 -8.71 -0.35
CA LEU A 209 -12.41 -9.44 0.88
C LEU A 209 -12.07 -8.52 2.05
N ALA A 210 -11.27 -7.47 1.83
CA ALA A 210 -10.91 -6.51 2.86
C ALA A 210 -12.13 -5.73 3.36
N VAL A 211 -13.01 -5.31 2.44
CA VAL A 211 -14.26 -4.60 2.78
C VAL A 211 -15.24 -5.50 3.52
N SER A 212 -15.40 -6.76 3.10
CA SER A 212 -16.28 -7.70 3.79
C SER A 212 -15.78 -8.03 5.19
N TYR A 213 -14.46 -8.17 5.35
CA TYR A 213 -13.84 -8.35 6.66
C TYR A 213 -14.04 -7.14 7.57
N ASP A 214 -13.81 -5.91 7.08
CA ASP A 214 -14.04 -4.67 7.85
C ASP A 214 -15.52 -4.54 8.26
N ALA A 215 -16.45 -4.81 7.35
CA ALA A 215 -17.88 -4.78 7.62
C ALA A 215 -18.29 -5.82 8.69
N ALA A 216 -17.77 -7.04 8.58
CA ALA A 216 -18.03 -8.10 9.55
C ALA A 216 -17.46 -7.73 10.92
N TYR A 217 -16.21 -7.26 10.98
CA TYR A 217 -15.56 -6.85 12.22
C TYR A 217 -16.32 -5.72 12.93
N ARG A 218 -16.71 -4.68 12.19
CA ARG A 218 -17.48 -3.56 12.75
C ARG A 218 -18.86 -4.00 13.21
N SER A 219 -19.54 -4.86 12.45
CA SER A 219 -20.84 -5.42 12.83
C SER A 219 -20.75 -6.25 14.12
N LEU A 220 -19.68 -7.04 14.28
CA LEU A 220 -19.42 -7.81 15.51
C LEU A 220 -19.19 -6.89 16.71
N LEU A 221 -18.45 -5.79 16.55
CA LEU A 221 -18.26 -4.80 17.62
C LEU A 221 -19.58 -4.13 18.02
N HIS A 222 -20.44 -3.78 17.06
CA HIS A 222 -21.77 -3.26 17.34
C HIS A 222 -22.66 -4.27 18.06
N PHE A 223 -22.64 -5.54 17.61
CA PHE A 223 -23.34 -6.63 18.27
C PHE A 223 -22.86 -6.82 19.71
N ALA A 224 -21.55 -6.89 19.93
CA ALA A 224 -20.98 -7.06 21.27
C ALA A 224 -21.41 -5.93 22.22
N ARG A 225 -21.40 -4.68 21.75
CA ARG A 225 -21.87 -3.53 22.55
C ARG A 225 -23.36 -3.61 22.90
N ASN A 226 -24.19 -4.00 21.94
CA ASN A 226 -25.63 -4.16 22.17
C ASN A 226 -25.93 -5.37 23.07
N PHE A 227 -25.15 -6.45 22.95
CA PHE A 227 -25.30 -7.64 23.77
C PHE A 227 -24.88 -7.38 25.22
N ASP A 228 -23.85 -6.59 25.46
CA ASP A 228 -23.44 -6.17 26.81
C ASP A 228 -24.52 -5.29 27.49
N LEU A 229 -25.11 -4.35 26.74
CA LEU A 229 -26.29 -3.59 27.17
C LEU A 229 -27.49 -4.50 27.48
N PHE A 230 -27.74 -5.48 26.61
CA PHE A 230 -28.79 -6.47 26.85
C PHE A 230 -28.53 -7.27 28.12
N LEU A 231 -27.31 -7.79 28.33
CA LEU A 231 -26.98 -8.58 29.51
C LEU A 231 -27.09 -7.78 30.82
N THR A 232 -26.68 -6.51 30.80
CA THR A 232 -26.78 -5.62 31.96
C THR A 232 -28.25 -5.31 32.30
N GLU A 233 -29.07 -4.98 31.31
CA GLU A 233 -30.50 -4.73 31.50
C GLU A 233 -31.26 -6.01 31.88
N PHE A 234 -30.95 -7.14 31.23
CA PHE A 234 -31.55 -8.44 31.49
C PHE A 234 -31.26 -8.93 32.91
N ARG A 235 -30.05 -8.68 33.43
CA ARG A 235 -29.71 -8.95 34.82
C ARG A 235 -30.60 -8.18 35.79
N VAL A 236 -30.82 -6.88 35.55
CA VAL A 236 -31.69 -6.06 36.42
C VAL A 236 -33.15 -6.50 36.29
N SER A 237 -33.61 -6.70 35.06
CA SER A 237 -34.99 -7.06 34.73
C SER A 237 -35.39 -8.48 35.14
N LEU A 238 -34.46 -9.44 35.27
CA LEU A 238 -34.76 -10.78 35.80
C LEU A 238 -34.57 -10.90 37.32
N LEU A 239 -33.52 -10.29 37.87
CA LEU A 239 -33.26 -10.41 39.31
C LEU A 239 -34.31 -9.69 40.15
N THR A 240 -34.95 -8.65 39.60
CA THR A 240 -35.96 -7.87 40.34
C THR A 240 -37.28 -8.64 40.50
N PRO A 241 -37.89 -9.21 39.44
CA PRO A 241 -39.06 -10.08 39.58
C PRO A 241 -38.77 -11.36 40.38
N ILE A 242 -37.58 -11.96 40.24
CA ILE A 242 -37.22 -13.16 41.02
C ILE A 242 -37.11 -12.81 42.51
N ARG A 243 -36.50 -11.68 42.88
CA ARG A 243 -36.49 -11.21 44.28
C ARG A 243 -37.90 -10.93 44.80
N GLN A 244 -38.75 -10.31 43.98
CA GLN A 244 -40.14 -10.05 44.35
C GLN A 244 -40.94 -11.36 44.50
N ALA A 245 -40.75 -12.33 43.61
CA ALA A 245 -41.38 -13.65 43.66
C ALA A 245 -40.89 -14.48 44.86
N VAL A 246 -39.61 -14.45 45.20
CA VAL A 246 -39.06 -15.09 46.42
C VAL A 246 -39.59 -14.40 47.68
N GLY A 247 -39.73 -13.07 47.67
CA GLY A 247 -40.37 -12.32 48.75
C GLY A 247 -41.84 -12.71 48.94
N LEU A 248 -42.58 -12.87 47.84
CA LEU A 248 -43.98 -13.35 47.86
C LEU A 248 -44.06 -14.82 48.31
N LEU A 249 -43.18 -15.70 47.83
CA LEU A 249 -43.10 -17.10 48.29
C LEU A 249 -42.76 -17.19 49.78
N GLY A 250 -41.87 -16.34 50.28
CA GLY A 250 -41.58 -16.23 51.71
C GLY A 250 -42.75 -15.71 52.55
N GLN A 251 -43.60 -14.84 51.98
CA GLN A 251 -44.87 -14.43 52.60
C GLN A 251 -45.94 -15.53 52.54
N LEU A 252 -46.01 -16.28 51.45
CA LEU A 252 -46.91 -17.44 51.28
C LEU A 252 -46.54 -18.59 52.23
N HIS A 253 -45.26 -18.76 52.58
CA HIS A 253 -44.82 -19.75 53.57
C HIS A 253 -45.19 -19.37 55.03
N ARG A 254 -45.68 -18.14 55.26
CA ARG A 254 -46.29 -17.70 56.53
C ARG A 254 -47.82 -17.74 56.51
N ILE A 255 -48.45 -18.19 55.43
CA ILE A 255 -49.87 -18.50 55.44
C ILE A 255 -50.00 -19.89 56.06
N PRO A 256 -50.58 -20.01 57.28
CA PRO A 256 -50.87 -21.31 57.85
C PRO A 256 -51.82 -22.02 56.87
N CYS A 257 -51.45 -23.23 56.48
CA CYS A 257 -52.15 -24.14 55.58
C CYS A 257 -53.58 -23.70 55.22
N PHE A 258 -53.82 -23.28 53.97
CA PHE A 258 -55.18 -23.25 53.46
C PHE A 258 -55.60 -24.71 53.26
N SER A 259 -56.36 -25.19 54.23
CA SER A 259 -56.86 -26.54 54.41
C SER A 259 -57.63 -27.04 53.18
N ALA A 260 -57.02 -27.97 52.45
CA ALA A 260 -57.72 -29.04 51.75
C ALA A 260 -56.82 -30.24 51.41
N GLN A 261 -55.49 -30.14 51.52
CA GLN A 261 -54.58 -31.23 51.09
C GLN A 261 -53.38 -31.52 52.00
N CYS A 262 -53.40 -31.05 53.26
CA CYS A 262 -52.51 -31.62 54.27
C CYS A 262 -53.31 -32.62 55.09
N ASP A 263 -53.52 -33.80 54.51
CA ASP A 263 -53.81 -35.03 55.25
C ASP A 263 -52.79 -36.08 54.80
N GLN A 264 -52.07 -36.59 55.80
CA GLN A 264 -50.91 -37.50 55.83
C GLN A 264 -49.52 -36.92 55.57
#